data_AF-A0A7J5DQP0-F1
#
_entry.id   AF-A0A7J5DQP0-F1
#
_cell.length_a   1.000
_cell.length_b   1.000
_cell.length_c   1.000
_cell.angle_alpha   90.00
_cell.angle_beta   90.00
_cell.angle_gamma   90.00
#
_symmetry.space_group_name_H-M   'P 1'
#
loop_
_entity.id
_entity.type
_entity.pdbx_description
1 polymer ?
#
loop_
_entity_poly.entity_id
_entity_poly.type
_entity_poly.pdbx_seq_one_letter_code
_entity_poly.pdbx_strand_id
1 'polypeptide(L)' 'MSRGREEVMMMDKDMKKIVKALGQQGFEVERTKKGHIAVYREGRFVAMFAGTASDWRSIKNGLAAAKRAGFKWPP' A
#
# COMPACT_ATOMS: atom_id res chain seq x y z
N MET A 1 15.23 0.19 -16.59
CA MET A 1 13.97 0.44 -15.85
C MET A 1 13.63 -0.82 -15.05
N SER A 2 13.77 -0.79 -13.72
CA SER A 2 13.15 -1.70 -12.73
C SER A 2 13.81 -1.47 -11.36
N ARG A 3 13.35 -0.46 -10.62
CA ARG A 3 13.73 -0.24 -9.20
C ARG A 3 12.56 -0.46 -8.23
N GLY A 4 11.37 -0.78 -8.74
CA GLY A 4 10.14 -0.87 -7.94
C GLY A 4 9.99 -2.14 -7.10
N ARG A 5 10.72 -3.23 -7.40
CA ARG A 5 10.55 -4.52 -6.68
C ARG A 5 11.47 -4.68 -5.47
N GLU A 6 12.60 -3.99 -5.43
CA GLU A 6 13.66 -4.21 -4.44
C GLU A 6 13.50 -3.30 -3.21
N GLU A 7 13.08 -2.05 -3.37
CA GLU A 7 12.87 -1.13 -2.24
C GLU A 7 11.63 -1.43 -1.39
N VAL A 8 10.64 -2.14 -1.93
CA VAL A 8 9.52 -2.68 -1.15
C VAL A 8 10.04 -3.59 -0.03
N MET A 9 11.25 -4.13 -0.19
CA MET A 9 11.91 -5.01 0.78
C MET A 9 12.47 -4.28 2.02
N MET A 10 12.36 -2.95 2.15
CA MET A 10 12.78 -2.20 3.36
C MET A 10 11.64 -1.75 4.28
N MET A 11 10.38 -2.09 3.97
CA MET A 11 9.22 -1.77 4.82
C MET A 11 9.04 -2.75 6.00
N ASP A 12 8.35 -2.29 7.05
CA ASP A 12 7.91 -3.16 8.15
C ASP A 12 7.20 -4.41 7.62
N LYS A 13 7.36 -5.55 8.29
CA LYS A 13 6.95 -6.87 7.78
C LYS A 13 5.47 -6.89 7.42
N ASP A 14 4.63 -6.15 8.13
CA ASP A 14 3.18 -6.10 7.87
C ASP A 14 2.82 -5.26 6.65
N MET A 15 3.52 -4.16 6.41
CA MET A 15 3.28 -3.33 5.22
C MET A 15 3.66 -4.09 3.94
N LYS A 16 4.73 -4.88 3.96
CA LYS A 16 5.08 -5.76 2.83
C LYS A 16 3.96 -6.75 2.51
N LYS A 17 3.33 -7.35 3.53
CA LYS A 17 2.22 -8.29 3.33
C LYS A 17 1.00 -7.57 2.73
N ILE A 18 0.70 -6.37 3.21
CA ILE A 18 -0.40 -5.53 2.69
C ILE A 18 -0.16 -5.19 1.21
N VAL A 19 1.02 -4.67 0.86
CA VAL A 19 1.38 -4.34 -0.53
C VAL A 19 1.30 -5.56 -1.44
N LYS A 20 1.79 -6.71 -0.98
CA LYS A 20 1.70 -7.96 -1.73
C LYS A 20 0.25 -8.40 -1.95
N ALA A 21 -0.57 -8.36 -0.90
CA ALA A 21 -1.99 -8.71 -0.97
C ALA A 21 -2.79 -7.75 -1.87
N LEU A 22 -2.48 -6.45 -1.82
CA LEU A 22 -3.05 -5.44 -2.71
C LEU A 22 -2.74 -5.77 -4.17
N GLY A 23 -1.46 -6.03 -4.50
CA GLY A 23 -1.07 -6.43 -5.85
C GLY A 23 -1.75 -7.72 -6.32
N GLN A 24 -1.89 -8.72 -5.44
CA GLN A 24 -2.62 -9.95 -5.76
C GLN A 24 -4.11 -9.74 -6.02
N GLN A 25 -4.71 -8.71 -5.44
CA GLN A 25 -6.13 -8.36 -5.61
C GLN A 25 -6.37 -7.36 -6.74
N GLY A 26 -5.36 -7.09 -7.58
CA GLY A 26 -5.48 -6.20 -8.74
C GLY A 26 -5.38 -4.72 -8.40
N PHE A 27 -4.84 -4.35 -7.23
CA PHE A 27 -4.52 -2.98 -6.91
C PHE A 27 -3.13 -2.62 -7.42
N GLU A 28 -3.01 -1.41 -7.94
CA GLU A 28 -1.73 -0.81 -8.32
C GLU A 28 -1.14 -0.09 -7.11
N VAL A 29 0.16 -0.28 -6.88
CA VAL A 29 0.85 0.26 -5.71
C VAL A 29 2.10 1.00 -6.17
N GLU A 30 2.18 2.29 -5.87
CA GLU A 30 3.32 3.14 -6.21
C GLU A 30 3.97 3.74 -4.96
N ARG A 31 5.30 3.79 -4.94
CA ARG A 31 6.06 4.50 -3.91
C ARG A 31 6.39 5.91 -4.38
N THR A 32 6.01 6.90 -3.59
CA THR A 32 6.36 8.31 -3.81
C THR A 32 7.81 8.57 -3.40
N LYS A 33 8.42 9.64 -3.95
CA LYS A 33 9.78 10.08 -3.60
C LYS A 33 9.99 10.35 -2.10
N LYS A 34 8.91 10.65 -1.36
CA LYS A 34 8.92 10.90 0.08
C LYS A 34 8.73 9.62 0.92
N GLY A 35 8.64 8.46 0.28
CA GLY A 35 8.50 7.16 0.94
C GLY A 35 7.04 6.73 1.20
N HIS A 36 6.04 7.54 0.90
CA HIS A 36 4.62 7.13 0.99
C HIS A 36 4.28 6.11 -0.08
N ILE A 37 3.29 5.25 0.20
CA ILE A 37 2.72 4.32 -0.78
C ILE A 37 1.35 4.84 -1.23
N ALA A 38 1.20 5.13 -2.52
CA ALA A 38 -0.10 5.36 -3.14
C ALA A 38 -0.67 4.05 -3.67
N VAL A 39 -1.97 3.84 -3.47
CA VAL A 39 -2.71 2.68 -3.94
C VAL A 39 -3.80 3.16 -4.87
N TYR A 40 -3.86 2.51 -6.03
CA TYR A 40 -4.86 2.76 -7.06
C TYR A 40 -5.60 1.46 -7.40
N ARG A 41 -6.79 1.60 -7.94
CA ARG A 41 -7.57 0.51 -8.52
C ARG A 41 -8.25 1.01 -9.77
N GLU A 42 -8.03 0.32 -10.89
CA GLU A 42 -8.64 0.68 -12.17
C GLU A 42 -8.40 2.16 -12.53
N GLY A 43 -7.18 2.66 -12.30
CA GLY A 43 -6.79 4.05 -12.54
C GLY A 43 -7.34 5.08 -11.54
N ARG A 44 -8.08 4.67 -10.50
CA ARG A 44 -8.59 5.56 -9.45
C ARG A 44 -7.75 5.48 -8.20
N PHE A 45 -7.42 6.65 -7.63
CA PHE A 45 -6.75 6.72 -6.34
C PHE A 45 -7.66 6.19 -5.23
N VAL A 46 -7.15 5.22 -4.46
CA VAL A 46 -7.87 4.56 -3.37
C VAL A 46 -7.37 5.06 -2.02
N ALA A 47 -6.05 5.01 -1.80
CA ALA A 47 -5.46 5.31 -0.50
C ALA A 47 -4.00 5.72 -0.63
N MET A 48 -3.51 6.47 0.37
CA MET A 48 -2.09 6.71 0.56
C MET A 48 -1.68 6.27 1.96
N PHE A 49 -0.66 5.43 2.04
CA PHE A 49 -0.04 4.98 3.29
C PHE A 49 1.22 5.79 3.55
N ALA A 50 1.40 6.23 4.78
CA ALA A 50 2.65 6.85 5.19
C ALA A 50 3.80 5.82 5.18
N GLY A 51 4.98 6.24 4.71
CA GLY A 51 6.16 5.38 4.64
C GLY A 51 6.85 5.13 5.98
N THR A 52 6.51 5.91 7.01
CA THR A 52 7.13 5.87 8.34
C THR A 52 6.24 5.17 9.35
N ALA A 53 6.84 4.27 10.14
CA ALA A 53 6.17 3.37 11.07
C ALA A 53 5.39 4.06 12.22
N SER A 54 5.65 5.35 12.49
CA SER A 54 5.03 6.06 13.62
C SER A 54 3.57 6.47 13.41
N ASP A 55 2.97 6.20 12.24
CA ASP A 55 1.63 6.68 11.93
C ASP A 55 0.65 5.52 11.70
N TRP A 56 0.44 4.73 12.76
CA TRP A 56 -0.52 3.63 12.80
C TRP A 56 -1.95 4.06 12.39
N ARG A 57 -2.31 5.33 12.63
CA ARG A 57 -3.60 5.91 12.19
C ARG A 57 -3.66 6.00 10.68
N SER A 58 -2.61 6.46 10.03
CA SER A 58 -2.50 6.50 8.57
C SER A 58 -2.64 5.11 7.94
N ILE A 59 -2.06 4.07 8.56
CA ILE A 59 -2.23 2.69 8.08
C ILE A 59 -3.69 2.22 8.23
N LYS A 60 -4.34 2.45 9.37
CA LYS A 60 -5.75 2.07 9.57
C LYS A 60 -6.68 2.81 8.62
N ASN A 61 -6.46 4.09 8.40
CA ASN A 61 -7.25 4.90 7.47
C ASN A 61 -7.07 4.41 6.02
N GLY A 62 -5.82 4.13 5.62
CA GLY A 62 -5.52 3.56 4.31
C GLY A 62 -6.16 2.18 4.10
N LEU A 63 -6.10 1.30 5.11
CA LEU A 63 -6.78 0.00 5.08
C LEU A 63 -8.29 0.14 4.99
N ALA A 64 -8.90 1.08 5.72
CA ALA A 64 -10.34 1.33 5.64
C ALA A 64 -10.77 1.81 4.24
N ALA A 65 -10.00 2.72 3.63
CA ALA A 65 -10.23 3.17 2.27
C ALA A 65 -10.06 2.03 1.25
N ALA A 66 -8.99 1.23 1.38
CA ALA A 66 -8.78 0.05 0.54
C ALA A 66 -9.93 -0.96 0.68
N LYS A 67 -10.40 -1.24 1.90
CA LYS A 67 -11.54 -2.13 2.16
C LYS A 67 -12.81 -1.67 1.47
N ARG A 68 -13.09 -0.35 1.48
CA ARG A 68 -14.22 0.23 0.73
C ARG A 68 -14.07 0.07 -0.77
N ALA A 69 -12.84 0.08 -1.28
CA ALA A 69 -12.52 -0.21 -2.67
C ALA A 69 -12.44 -1.73 -2.98
N GLY A 70 -12.90 -2.59 -2.06
CA GLY A 70 -12.98 -4.04 -2.27
C GLY A 70 -11.73 -4.83 -1.88
N PHE A 71 -10.79 -4.23 -1.13
CA PHE A 71 -9.65 -4.95 -0.57
C PHE A 71 -10.09 -5.85 0.60
N LYS A 72 -9.75 -7.15 0.54
CA LYS A 72 -9.99 -8.10 1.63
C LYS A 72 -8.72 -8.25 2.47
N TRP A 73 -8.83 -7.92 3.77
CA TRP A 73 -7.73 -7.97 4.74
C TRP A 73 -8.25 -8.13 6.18
N PRO A 74 -7.67 -9.02 7.02
CA PRO A 74 -6.53 -9.91 6.74
C PRO A 74 -6.85 -10.95 5.64
N PRO A 75 -5.81 -11.50 4.97
CA PRO A 75 -5.98 -12.49 3.90
C PRO A 75 -6.49 -13.82 4.43
#